data_AF-H0SGK4-F1
#
_entry.id   AF-H0SGK4-F1
#
_cell.length_a   1.000
_cell.length_b   1.000
_cell.length_c   1.000
_cell.angle_alpha   90.00
_cell.angle_beta   90.00
_cell.angle_gamma   90.00
#
_symmetry.space_group_name_H-M   'P 1'
#
loop_
_entity.id
_entity.type
_entity.pdbx_description
1 polymer ?
#
loop_
_entity_poly.entity_id
_entity_poly.type
_entity_poly.pdbx_seq_one_letter_code
_entity_poly.pdbx_strand_id
1 'polypeptide(L)' 'MVEDNRYCIDIVTQISAVRAALRRVEEEILRDHVSHCVEHAIASGDKADQRQKIAELMDVISRSDR' A
#
# COMPACT_ATOMS: atom_id res chain seq x y z
N MET A 1 -17.14 -17.17 -11.36
CA MET A 1 -16.93 -16.35 -12.59
C MET A 1 -16.36 -17.18 -13.73
N VAL A 2 -15.16 -17.76 -13.57
CA VAL A 2 -14.54 -18.63 -14.59
C VAL A 2 -15.29 -19.96 -14.69
N GLU A 3 -15.56 -20.59 -13.54
CA GLU A 3 -16.34 -21.84 -13.44
C GLU A 3 -17.75 -21.69 -14.06
N ASP A 4 -18.33 -20.49 -13.95
CA ASP A 4 -19.64 -20.14 -14.51
C ASP A 4 -19.59 -19.75 -16.00
N ASN A 5 -18.42 -19.84 -16.66
CA ASN A 5 -18.22 -19.43 -18.05
C ASN A 5 -18.70 -17.99 -18.36
N ARG A 6 -18.51 -17.06 -17.41
CA ARG A 6 -18.86 -15.64 -17.64
C ARG A 6 -18.03 -15.04 -18.77
N TYR A 7 -18.60 -14.06 -19.46
CA TYR A 7 -17.94 -13.35 -20.55
C TYR A 7 -16.58 -12.78 -20.10
N CYS A 8 -15.54 -13.00 -20.90
CA CYS A 8 -14.16 -12.69 -20.51
C CYS A 8 -13.97 -11.22 -20.13
N ILE A 9 -14.67 -10.29 -20.79
CA ILE A 9 -14.57 -8.85 -20.49
C ILE A 9 -15.11 -8.55 -19.08
N ASP A 10 -16.19 -9.20 -18.65
CA ASP A 10 -16.71 -9.05 -17.28
C ASP A 10 -15.69 -9.48 -16.23
N ILE A 11 -14.95 -10.57 -16.51
CA ILE A 11 -13.90 -11.08 -15.63
C ILE A 11 -12.77 -10.05 -15.52
N VAL A 12 -12.34 -9.48 -16.65
CA VAL A 12 -11.32 -8.42 -16.68
C VAL A 12 -11.79 -7.17 -15.92
N THR A 13 -13.07 -6.78 -16.06
CA THR A 13 -13.67 -5.68 -15.29
C THR A 13 -13.62 -5.95 -13.79
N GLN A 14 -13.97 -7.16 -13.34
CA GLN A 14 -13.92 -7.52 -11.93
C GLN A 14 -12.48 -7.56 -11.39
N ILE A 15 -11.52 -8.08 -12.17
CA ILE A 15 -10.09 -8.02 -11.80
C ILE A 15 -9.65 -6.56 -11.62
N SER A 16 -10.09 -5.67 -12.51
CA SER A 16 -9.75 -4.25 -12.42
C SER A 16 -10.37 -3.58 -11.18
N ALA A 17 -11.60 -3.97 -10.81
CA ALA A 17 -12.25 -3.51 -9.59
C ALA A 17 -11.50 -3.98 -8.33
N VAL A 18 -11.09 -5.26 -8.28
CA VAL A 18 -10.31 -5.80 -7.16
C VAL A 18 -8.96 -5.10 -7.06
N ARG A 19 -8.25 -4.88 -8.18
CA ARG A 19 -6.99 -4.11 -8.19
C ARG A 19 -7.18 -2.69 -7.65
N ALA A 20 -8.29 -2.02 -7.99
CA ALA A 20 -8.59 -0.69 -7.47
C ALA A 20 -8.89 -0.71 -5.96
N ALA A 21 -9.58 -1.73 -5.47
CA ALA A 21 -9.82 -1.91 -4.04
C ALA A 21 -8.51 -2.15 -3.27
N LEU A 22 -7.64 -3.02 -3.79
CA LEU A 22 -6.34 -3.31 -3.18
C LEU A 22 -5.45 -2.06 -3.12
N ARG A 23 -5.40 -1.24 -4.17
CA ARG A 23 -4.67 0.04 -4.16
C ARG A 23 -5.16 0.99 -3.06
N ARG A 24 -6.47 1.06 -2.82
CA ARG A 24 -7.02 1.88 -1.73
C ARG A 24 -6.61 1.35 -0.36
N VAL A 25 -6.64 0.03 -0.17
CA VAL A 25 -6.20 -0.59 1.08
C VAL A 25 -4.72 -0.31 1.34
N GLU A 26 -3.89 -0.41 0.30
CA GLU A 26 -2.47 -0.07 0.36
C GLU A 26 -2.23 1.40 0.75
N GLU A 27 -2.97 2.33 0.15
CA GLU A 27 -2.90 3.76 0.50
C GLU A 27 -3.25 4.01 1.98
N GLU A 28 -4.33 3.40 2.48
CA GLU A 28 -4.72 3.55 3.89
C GLU A 28 -3.68 2.95 4.85
N ILE A 29 -3.10 1.79 4.53
CA ILE A 29 -2.02 1.20 5.33
C ILE A 29 -0.79 2.11 5.35
N LEU A 30 -0.42 2.71 4.22
CA LEU A 30 0.71 3.64 4.16
C LEU A 30 0.45 4.91 4.97
N ARG A 31 -0.77 5.45 4.90
CA ARG A 31 -1.19 6.59 5.73
C ARG A 31 -1.06 6.27 7.22
N ASP A 32 -1.56 5.11 7.63
CA ASP A 32 -1.48 4.63 9.02
C ASP A 32 -0.02 4.49 9.48
N HIS A 33 0.85 3.91 8.65
CA HIS A 33 2.27 3.78 8.95
C HIS A 33 2.96 5.13 9.15
N VAL A 34 2.63 6.13 8.34
CA VAL A 34 3.17 7.49 8.49
C VAL A 34 2.69 8.13 9.79
N SER A 35 1.39 8.07 10.08
CA SER A 35 0.79 8.67 11.29
C SER A 35 1.18 7.96 12.58
N HIS A 36 1.59 6.70 12.54
CA HIS A 36 2.01 5.96 13.73
C HIS A 36 3.51 5.77 13.82
N CYS A 37 4.10 5.00 12.90
CA CYS A 37 5.50 4.60 13.03
C CYS A 37 6.47 5.75 12.74
N VAL A 38 6.21 6.51 11.67
CA VAL A 38 7.09 7.63 11.29
C VAL A 38 6.92 8.79 12.26
N GLU A 39 5.69 9.16 12.61
CA GLU A 39 5.42 10.21 13.62
C GLU A 39 6.07 9.86 14.97
N HIS A 40 5.96 8.62 15.43
CA HIS A 40 6.61 8.18 16.67
C HIS A 40 8.14 8.28 16.61
N ALA A 41 8.76 7.85 15.49
CA ALA A 41 10.21 7.96 15.31
C ALA A 41 10.66 9.43 15.29
N ILE A 42 9.88 10.34 14.69
CA ILE A 42 10.17 11.77 14.74
C ILE A 42 10.09 12.29 16.17
N ALA A 43 9.01 11.97 16.88
CA ALA A 43 8.78 12.42 18.25
C ALA A 43 9.81 11.86 19.26
N SER A 44 10.39 10.69 18.99
CA SER A 44 11.40 10.08 19.86
C SER A 44 12.74 10.83 19.86
N GLY A 45 13.02 11.60 18.80
CA GLY A 45 14.30 12.29 18.61
C GLY A 45 15.48 11.37 18.27
N ASP A 46 15.27 10.05 18.16
CA ASP A 46 16.31 9.10 17.77
C ASP A 46 16.56 9.17 16.25
N LYS A 47 17.70 9.77 15.90
CA LYS A 47 18.11 9.93 14.49
C LYS A 47 18.30 8.59 13.77
N ALA A 48 18.66 7.50 14.47
CA ALA A 48 18.81 6.21 13.84
C ALA A 48 17.46 5.61 13.46
N ASP A 49 16.51 5.62 14.39
CA ASP A 49 15.14 5.15 14.18
C ASP A 49 14.42 5.97 13.10
N GLN A 50 14.56 7.30 13.12
CA GLN A 50 14.03 8.18 12.07
C GLN A 50 14.52 7.80 10.68
N ARG A 51 15.84 7.60 10.52
CA ARG A 51 16.41 7.21 9.22
C ARG A 51 15.90 5.84 8.78
N GLN A 52 15.78 4.91 9.72
CA GLN A 52 15.28 3.57 9.43
C GLN A 52 13.83 3.61 8.94
N LYS A 53 12.93 4.31 9.65
CA LYS A 53 11.51 4.40 9.29
C LYS A 53 11.26 5.17 8.00
N ILE A 54 12.04 6.21 7.73
CA ILE A 54 11.98 6.90 6.44
C ILE A 54 12.47 6.01 5.30
N ALA A 55 13.56 5.25 5.49
CA ALA A 55 14.06 4.34 4.46
C ALA A 55 13.05 3.22 4.16
N GLU A 56 12.42 2.65 5.19
CA GLU A 56 11.36 1.65 5.06
C GLU A 56 10.19 2.18 4.21
N LEU A 57 9.73 3.40 4.49
CA LEU A 57 8.66 4.04 3.72
C LEU A 57 9.05 4.25 2.24
N MET A 58 10.27 4.73 1.97
CA MET A 58 10.76 4.93 0.60
C MET A 58 10.85 3.62 -0.19
N ASP A 59 11.28 2.54 0.47
CA ASP A 59 11.34 1.21 -0.13
C ASP A 59 9.96 0.68 -0.51
N VAL A 60 8.93 0.94 0.31
CA VAL A 60 7.56 0.54 -0.01
C VAL A 60 7.01 1.34 -1.19
N ILE A 61 7.11 2.68 -1.16
CA ILE A 61 6.62 3.54 -2.25
C ILE A 61 7.26 3.16 -3.60
N SER A 62 8.57 2.89 -3.61
CA SER A 62 9.31 2.46 -4.81
C SER A 62 8.82 1.12 -5.39
N ARG A 63 8.22 0.26 -4.56
CA ARG A 63 7.61 -1.01 -5.00
C ARG A 63 6.16 -0.82 -5.42
N SER A 64 5.41 0.04 -4.75
CA SER A 64 4.00 0.35 -5.03
C SER A 64 3.79 1.10 -6.35
N ASP A 65 4.80 1.86 -6.82
CA ASP A 65 4.78 2.56 -8.11
C ASP A 65 5.03 1.65 -9.34
N ARG A 66 5.19 0.34 -9.16
CA ARG A 66 5.45 -0.64 -10.23
C ARG A 66 4.18 -1.43 -10.61
#